data_AF-A0A2G5KCZ7-F1
#
_entry.id   AF-A0A2G5KCZ7-F1
#
_cell.length_a   1.000
_cell.length_b   1.000
_cell.length_c   1.000
_cell.angle_alpha   90.00
_cell.angle_beta   90.00
_cell.angle_gamma   90.00
#
_symmetry.space_group_name_H-M   'P 1'
#
loop_
_entity.id
_entity.type
_entity.pdbx_description
1 polymer ?
#
loop_
_entity_poly.entity_id
_entity_poly.type
_entity_poly.pdbx_seq_one_letter_code
_entity_poly.pdbx_strand_id
1 'polypeptide(L)' 'MHAPPVSGNEAPNLYDLDTNKDLKYSIDFRSVYATILSKWLKVHTKEILNYKGEILDFI' A
#
# COMPACT_ATOMS: atom_id res chain seq x y z
N MET A 1 15.79 -17.52 14.51
CA MET A 1 15.57 -17.06 13.12
C MET A 1 14.48 -16.00 13.17
N HIS A 2 14.84 -14.72 13.14
CA HIS A 2 13.88 -13.61 13.18
C HIS A 2 13.76 -13.08 11.75
N ALA A 3 12.56 -13.17 11.17
CA ALA A 3 12.30 -12.62 9.84
C ALA A 3 12.44 -11.09 9.89
N PRO A 4 12.95 -10.45 8.82
CA PRO A 4 13.08 -8.99 8.79
C PRO A 4 11.69 -8.33 8.84
N PRO A 5 11.57 -7.12 9.41
CA PRO A 5 10.31 -6.40 9.45
C PRO A 5 9.86 -6.07 8.02
N VAL A 6 8.69 -6.59 7.64
CA VAL A 6 8.02 -6.26 6.38
C VAL A 6 7.58 -4.79 6.47
N SER A 7 8.28 -3.91 5.77
CA SER A 7 7.88 -2.51 5.57
C SER A 7 6.83 -2.46 4.46
N GLY A 8 5.56 -2.60 4.81
CA GLY A 8 4.43 -2.45 3.88
C GLY A 8 3.20 -3.18 4.39
N ASN A 9 2.28 -2.43 5.02
CA ASN A 9 0.99 -2.84 5.58
C ASN A 9 0.96 -4.18 6.33
N GLU A 10 0.97 -4.11 7.66
CA GLU A 10 0.73 -5.27 8.52
C GLU A 10 -0.61 -5.94 8.18
N ALA A 11 -0.66 -7.27 8.32
CA ALA A 11 -1.91 -8.01 8.12
C ALA A 11 -3.00 -7.48 9.07
N PRO A 12 -4.27 -7.40 8.62
CA PRO A 12 -5.35 -6.86 9.43
C PRO A 12 -5.54 -7.68 10.71
N ASN A 13 -5.74 -7.00 11.83
CA ASN A 13 -6.00 -7.66 13.11
C ASN A 13 -7.45 -8.17 13.17
N LEU A 14 -7.63 -9.48 13.27
CA LEU A 14 -8.94 -10.14 13.28
C LEU A 14 -9.80 -9.80 14.50
N TYR A 15 -9.20 -9.27 15.57
CA TYR A 15 -9.92 -8.81 16.77
C TYR A 15 -10.23 -7.32 16.76
N ASP A 16 -9.68 -6.55 15.81
CA ASP A 16 -9.88 -5.11 15.70
C ASP A 16 -10.71 -4.79 14.44
N LEU A 17 -12.02 -4.96 14.58
CA LEU A 17 -12.99 -4.75 13.52
C LEU A 17 -13.60 -3.35 13.59
N ASP A 18 -14.10 -2.86 12.46
CA ASP A 18 -14.85 -1.60 12.43
C ASP A 18 -16.27 -1.77 13.03
N THR A 19 -17.07 -0.70 13.03
CA THR A 19 -18.43 -0.71 13.58
C THR A 19 -19.35 -1.73 12.88
N ASN A 20 -19.07 -2.07 11.62
CA ASN A 20 -19.82 -3.05 10.82
C ASN A 20 -19.28 -4.47 10.98
N LYS A 21 -18.25 -4.67 11.81
CA LYS A 21 -17.50 -5.93 12.00
C LYS A 21 -16.65 -6.34 10.79
N ASP A 22 -16.24 -5.38 9.97
CA ASP A 22 -15.32 -5.60 8.87
C ASP A 22 -13.86 -5.43 9.30
N LEU A 23 -12.94 -6.07 8.57
CA LEU A 23 -11.51 -5.94 8.79
C LEU A 23 -11.04 -4.51 8.47
N LYS A 24 -10.25 -3.94 9.38
CA LYS A 24 -9.60 -2.64 9.17
C LYS A 24 -8.31 -2.82 8.39
N TYR A 25 -8.11 -1.96 7.39
CA TYR A 25 -6.87 -1.88 6.61
C TYR A 25 -6.31 -0.47 6.69
N SER A 26 -4.98 -0.38 6.78
CA SER A 26 -4.24 0.88 6.63
C SER A 26 -3.42 0.80 5.35
N ILE A 27 -3.30 1.92 4.64
CA ILE A 27 -2.54 2.02 3.41
C ILE A 27 -1.80 3.35 3.34
N ASP A 28 -0.54 3.32 2.88
CA ASP A 28 0.17 4.55 2.56
C ASP A 28 -0.49 5.17 1.32
N PHE A 29 -1.04 6.38 1.48
CA PHE A 29 -1.74 7.08 0.41
C PHE A 29 -0.84 7.36 -0.81
N ARG A 30 0.48 7.48 -0.63
CA ARG A 30 1.43 7.67 -1.72
C ARG A 30 1.54 6.42 -2.60
N SER A 31 1.33 5.22 -2.05
CA SER A 31 1.22 3.98 -2.84
C SER A 31 0.06 4.07 -3.84
N VAL A 32 -1.08 4.62 -3.41
CA VAL A 32 -2.27 4.79 -4.26
C VAL A 32 -1.98 5.77 -5.39
N TYR A 33 -1.42 6.94 -5.07
CA TYR A 33 -1.07 7.97 -6.06
C TYR A 33 -0.04 7.46 -7.08
N ALA A 34 1.02 6.80 -6.61
CA ALA A 34 2.03 6.21 -7.47
C ALA A 34 1.44 5.11 -8.38
N THR A 35 0.46 4.34 -7.90
CA THR A 35 -0.19 3.29 -8.69
C THR A 35 -1.02 3.87 -9.84
N ILE A 36 -1.82 4.90 -9.59
CA ILE A 36 -2.62 5.58 -10.63
C ILE A 36 -1.69 6.17 -11.70
N LEU A 37 -0.68 6.94 -11.28
CA LEU A 37 0.28 7.52 -12.22
C LEU A 37 1.02 6.46 -13.04
N SER A 38 1.43 5.36 -12.40
CA SER A 38 2.17 4.29 -13.07
C SER A 38 1.32 3.50 -14.05
N LYS A 39 0.10 3.10 -13.68
CA LYS A 39 -0.72 2.17 -14.47
C LYS A 39 -1.64 2.88 -15.48
N TRP A 40 -2.15 4.08 -15.18
CA TRP A 40 -2.97 4.84 -16.14
C TRP A 40 -2.14 5.70 -17.08
N LEU A 41 -1.24 6.52 -16.53
CA LEU A 41 -0.45 7.46 -17.34
C LEU A 41 0.84 6.83 -17.89
N LYS A 42 1.15 5.57 -17.52
CA LYS A 42 2.35 4.83 -17.94
C LYS A 42 3.65 5.58 -17.68
N VAL A 43 3.69 6.32 -16.57
CA VAL A 43 4.82 7.17 -16.19
C VAL A 43 5.82 6.41 -15.32
N HIS A 44 7.11 6.67 -15.49
CA HIS A 44 8.18 6.19 -14.61
C HIS A 44 8.14 6.91 -13.25
N THR A 45 7.20 6.51 -12.39
CA THR A 45 6.93 7.16 -11.11
C THR A 45 8.14 7.22 -10.18
N LYS A 46 9.08 6.27 -10.25
CA LYS A 46 10.32 6.29 -9.44
C LYS A 46 11.24 7.48 -9.72
N GLU A 47 11.16 8.06 -10.92
CA GLU A 47 12.01 9.19 -11.32
C GLU A 47 11.39 10.54 -10.96
N ILE A 48 10.06 10.58 -10.86
CA ILE A 48 9.28 11.79 -10.61
C ILE A 48 8.93 11.94 -9.13
N LEU A 49 8.64 10.82 -8.48
CA LEU A 49 8.37 10.75 -7.05
C LEU A 49 9.62 10.20 -6.37
N ASN A 50 10.13 10.93 -5.36
CA ASN A 50 11.08 10.38 -4.39
C ASN A 50 10.34 9.42 -3.43
N TYR A 51 9.70 8.40 -4.01
CA TYR A 51 8.87 7.42 -3.33
C TYR A 51 9.38 6.02 -3.65
N LYS A 52 9.63 5.25 -2.59
CA LYS A 52 10.27 3.92 -2.67
C LYS A 52 9.36 2.78 -2.21
N GLY A 53 8.09 3.07 -1.93
CA GLY A 53 7.12 2.04 -1.52
C GLY A 53 6.55 1.26 -2.70
N GLU A 54 5.61 0.36 -2.42
CA GLU A 54 5.03 -0.51 -3.43
C GLU A 54 4.08 0.19 -4.42
N ILE A 55 4.09 -0.31 -5.66
CA ILE A 55 2.99 -0.11 -6.60
C ILE A 55 1.98 -1.23 -6.34
N LEU A 56 0.73 -0.85 -6.12
CA LEU A 56 -0.33 -1.76 -5.71
C LEU A 56 -0.94 -2.46 -6.93
N ASP A 57 -1.52 -3.64 -6.70
CA ASP A 57 -2.09 -4.45 -7.76
C ASP A 57 -3.59 -4.23 -7.96
N PHE A 58 -3.96 -3.00 -8.30
CA PHE A 58 -5.31 -2.66 -8.77
C PHE A 58 -5.26 -1.92 -10.11
N ILE A 59 -6.42 -1.77 -10.78
CA ILE A 59 -6.71 -1.25 -12.15
C ILE A 59 -7.04 -2.36 -13.15
#